data_AF-A0A149R3P3-F1
#
_entry.id   AF-A0A149R3P3-F1
#
_cell.length_a   1.000
_cell.length_b   1.000
_cell.length_c   1.000
_cell.angle_alpha   90.00
_cell.angle_beta   90.00
_cell.angle_gamma   90.00
#
_symmetry.space_group_name_H-M   'P 1'
#
loop_
_entity.id
_entity.type
_entity.pdbx_description
1 polymer ?
#
loop_
_entity_poly.entity_id
_entity_poly.type
_entity_poly.pdbx_seq_one_letter_code
_entity_poly.pdbx_strand_id
1 'polypeptide(L)'
;LSERTGPPQPYSQHRQSQGVSEQSLTELTQVHIAKTNNPSGAPALYVIDWLENLPQSPYMWPAASDVVTKTITTRRISLNDGITITSDTERFSSSRNSAKLTVDGITFYVCALDEKDRTGAIKPGCIVYDGVPDEEFRKKVRTGLSFAMGIYLVDFGTTHYDAEWNVVSTLARSAYSLRRHAFDIETLQLAPLGDRFLNELGARQLTRAIQAFVTAFDVLDLANLHWAFWHACAAPPHIAPAHFGAAIEGLQSAYTKANPRKVRKDWATQDEWKALRAALSDVIASADVSIEAKVALKDKLPTFNRIDQRQRLKDVMATLKLELGEDEDAAWRRRNKAAHGAPIPQGQELEAIRDMKLLRGLFQRLLLRITNAADQYIDYASPNHEHRPLSQPPPTIG
;
A
#
# COMPACT_ATOMS: atom_id res chain seq x y z
N LEU A 1 -16.86 -16.94 33.49
CA LEU A 1 -15.74 -17.08 32.53
C LEU A 1 -16.37 -16.92 31.16
N SER A 2 -16.33 -15.70 30.62
CA SER A 2 -16.90 -15.35 29.32
C SER A 2 -15.78 -15.44 28.30
N GLU A 3 -15.92 -16.34 27.34
CA GLU A 3 -15.03 -16.46 26.18
C GLU A 3 -15.16 -15.20 25.32
N ARG A 4 -14.12 -14.36 25.35
CA ARG A 4 -13.93 -13.31 24.35
C ARG A 4 -13.27 -13.96 23.14
N THR A 5 -14.05 -14.18 22.08
CA THR A 5 -13.60 -14.66 20.76
C THR A 5 -12.96 -13.52 19.95
N GLY A 6 -12.01 -12.81 20.54
CA GLY A 6 -11.16 -11.85 19.82
C GLY A 6 -9.76 -12.46 19.58
N PRO A 7 -9.06 -12.10 18.49
CA PRO A 7 -7.67 -12.52 18.31
C PRO A 7 -6.83 -12.06 19.52
N PRO A 8 -5.88 -12.87 20.00
CA PRO A 8 -5.02 -12.49 21.11
C PRO A 8 -4.25 -11.21 20.74
N GLN A 9 -4.50 -10.11 21.42
CA GLN A 9 -3.68 -8.91 21.26
C GLN A 9 -2.29 -9.18 21.85
N PRO A 10 -1.20 -8.70 21.22
CA PRO A 10 0.11 -8.74 21.86
C PRO A 10 0.08 -7.94 23.16
N TYR A 11 0.23 -8.62 24.30
CA TYR A 11 0.28 -8.01 25.63
C TYR A 11 1.74 -7.74 26.04
N SER A 12 1.98 -6.61 26.70
CA SER A 12 3.20 -6.37 27.46
C SER A 12 3.11 -7.08 28.82
N GLN A 13 4.07 -7.97 29.14
CA GLN A 13 4.18 -8.53 30.48
C GLN A 13 5.11 -7.67 31.34
N HIS A 14 4.63 -7.22 32.50
CA HIS A 14 5.44 -6.53 33.50
C HIS A 14 5.95 -7.54 34.52
N ARG A 15 7.27 -7.74 34.59
CA ARG A 15 7.91 -8.49 35.68
C ARG A 15 8.89 -7.56 36.40
N GLN A 16 8.54 -7.15 37.62
CA GLN A 16 9.50 -6.54 38.54
C GLN A 16 10.09 -7.65 39.41
N SER A 17 11.39 -7.92 39.27
CA SER A 17 12.14 -8.64 40.30
C SER A 17 12.77 -7.61 41.24
N GLN A 18 12.30 -7.54 42.49
CA GLN A 18 13.01 -6.80 43.52
C GLN A 18 14.16 -7.66 44.04
N GLY A 19 15.37 -7.38 43.53
CA GLY A 19 16.64 -7.82 44.09
C GLY A 19 17.45 -6.59 44.51
N VAL A 20 17.99 -6.63 45.72
CA VAL A 20 18.76 -5.55 46.35
C VAL A 20 20.03 -5.26 45.53
N SER A 21 20.25 -3.97 45.26
CA SER A 21 21.44 -3.36 44.65
C SER A 21 21.91 -3.92 43.31
N GLU A 22 21.24 -3.53 42.22
CA GLU A 22 21.84 -3.29 40.91
C GLU A 22 20.81 -2.55 40.05
N GLN A 23 21.26 -1.65 39.18
CA GLN A 23 20.38 -0.85 38.31
C GLN A 23 19.35 -1.78 37.64
N SER A 24 18.06 -1.48 37.81
CA SER A 24 16.99 -2.28 37.25
C SER A 24 17.06 -2.24 35.72
N LEU A 25 17.69 -3.26 35.12
CA LEU A 25 17.59 -3.54 33.69
C LEU A 25 16.13 -3.86 33.39
N THR A 26 15.44 -2.91 32.77
CA THR A 26 14.09 -3.12 32.25
C THR A 26 14.22 -3.70 30.86
N GLU A 27 14.11 -5.02 30.75
CA GLU A 27 14.02 -5.68 29.46
C GLU A 27 12.57 -5.59 28.96
N LEU A 28 12.33 -4.77 27.94
CA LEU A 28 11.05 -4.66 27.26
C LEU A 28 10.95 -5.77 26.21
N THR A 29 10.40 -6.92 26.57
CA THR A 29 10.04 -7.94 25.56
C THR A 29 8.75 -7.53 24.87
N GLN A 30 8.82 -7.17 23.58
CA GLN A 30 7.64 -6.95 22.74
C GLN A 30 7.29 -8.23 22.00
N VAL A 31 6.10 -8.78 22.25
CA VAL A 31 5.57 -9.90 21.47
C VAL A 31 5.10 -9.36 20.12
N HIS A 32 5.90 -9.57 19.08
CA HIS A 32 5.55 -9.11 17.74
C HIS A 32 4.56 -10.02 17.01
N ILE A 33 4.49 -11.29 17.41
CA ILE A 33 3.61 -12.30 16.81
C ILE A 33 3.10 -13.22 17.92
N ALA A 34 1.78 -13.44 17.96
CA ALA A 34 1.15 -14.46 18.80
C ALA A 34 0.38 -15.43 17.90
N LYS A 35 0.52 -16.74 18.15
CA LYS A 35 -0.16 -17.80 17.40
C LYS A 35 -0.89 -18.72 18.36
N THR A 36 -2.11 -19.11 18.02
CA THR A 36 -2.82 -20.19 18.70
C THR A 36 -3.27 -21.23 17.69
N ASN A 37 -3.23 -22.49 18.07
CA ASN A 37 -3.76 -23.60 17.29
C ASN A 37 -4.71 -24.40 18.17
N ASN A 38 -5.90 -24.70 17.67
CA ASN A 38 -6.85 -25.57 18.32
C ASN A 38 -6.45 -27.03 18.05
N PRO A 39 -6.26 -27.87 19.09
CA PRO A 39 -5.84 -29.26 18.92
C PRO A 39 -6.91 -30.18 18.34
N SER A 40 -8.13 -29.70 18.07
CA SER A 40 -9.26 -30.51 17.56
C SER A 40 -9.00 -31.21 16.21
N GLY A 41 -7.99 -30.77 15.45
CA GLY A 41 -7.55 -31.42 14.21
C GLY A 41 -8.47 -31.23 13.00
N ALA A 42 -9.55 -30.43 13.13
CA ALA A 42 -10.42 -30.10 12.00
C ALA A 42 -9.66 -29.24 10.96
N PRO A 43 -9.79 -29.53 9.65
CA PRO A 43 -9.16 -28.73 8.62
C PRO A 43 -9.79 -27.34 8.54
N ALA A 44 -8.97 -26.31 8.36
CA ALA A 44 -9.47 -24.98 8.05
C ALA A 44 -10.09 -24.96 6.65
N LEU A 45 -11.28 -24.38 6.52
CA LEU A 45 -11.97 -24.13 5.25
C LEU A 45 -12.11 -22.63 4.95
N TYR A 46 -12.03 -21.76 5.95
CA TYR A 46 -12.12 -20.33 5.77
C TYR A 46 -10.97 -19.62 6.49
N VAL A 47 -10.58 -18.46 5.98
CA VAL A 47 -9.64 -17.57 6.65
C VAL A 47 -10.16 -16.13 6.62
N ILE A 48 -10.02 -15.45 7.75
CA ILE A 48 -10.28 -14.03 7.89
C ILE A 48 -8.96 -13.30 8.13
N ASP A 49 -8.64 -12.33 7.28
CA ASP A 49 -7.61 -11.33 7.57
C ASP A 49 -8.24 -10.16 8.34
N TRP A 50 -7.65 -9.78 9.47
CA TRP A 50 -8.12 -8.69 10.31
C TRP A 50 -7.33 -7.42 10.03
N LEU A 51 -8.04 -6.34 9.73
CA LEU A 51 -7.46 -5.08 9.26
C LEU A 51 -7.92 -3.89 10.11
N GLU A 52 -7.15 -2.81 10.00
CA GLU A 52 -7.58 -1.45 10.31
C GLU A 52 -7.32 -0.50 9.13
N ASN A 53 -7.82 0.73 9.27
CA ASN A 53 -7.81 1.75 8.22
C ASN A 53 -8.62 1.35 6.98
N LEU A 54 -9.69 0.58 7.17
CA LEU A 54 -10.67 0.26 6.13
C LEU A 54 -11.96 1.04 6.43
N PRO A 55 -12.07 2.32 6.03
CA PRO A 55 -13.18 3.14 6.44
C PRO A 55 -14.47 2.78 5.69
N GLN A 56 -15.62 2.97 6.35
CA GLN A 56 -16.91 2.90 5.67
C GLN A 56 -17.14 4.13 4.78
N SER A 57 -16.86 5.32 5.31
CA SER A 57 -16.94 6.62 4.62
C SER A 57 -15.55 7.12 4.23
N PRO A 58 -15.31 7.66 3.02
CA PRO A 58 -16.31 8.22 2.10
C PRO A 58 -16.83 7.26 1.02
N TYR A 59 -16.57 5.95 1.13
CA TYR A 59 -16.93 5.01 0.07
C TYR A 59 -18.43 4.75 -0.05
N MET A 60 -18.87 4.53 -1.29
CA MET A 60 -20.15 3.86 -1.56
C MET A 60 -19.90 2.39 -1.88
N TRP A 61 -20.11 1.55 -0.86
CA TRP A 61 -19.94 0.11 -0.96
C TRP A 61 -21.01 -0.54 -1.84
N PRO A 62 -20.65 -1.56 -2.65
CA PRO A 62 -21.55 -2.17 -3.62
C PRO A 62 -22.59 -3.08 -2.96
N ALA A 63 -22.29 -3.64 -1.79
CA ALA A 63 -23.16 -4.55 -1.05
C ALA A 63 -23.35 -4.11 0.41
N ALA A 64 -24.42 -4.63 1.00
CA ALA A 64 -24.66 -4.55 2.43
C ALA A 64 -24.25 -5.86 3.12
N SER A 65 -23.85 -5.76 4.38
CA SER A 65 -23.80 -6.91 5.29
C SER A 65 -24.93 -6.79 6.30
N ASP A 66 -25.52 -7.93 6.64
CA ASP A 66 -26.52 -8.05 7.68
C ASP A 66 -25.88 -8.73 8.90
N VAL A 67 -26.01 -8.09 10.06
CA VAL A 67 -25.52 -8.60 11.34
C VAL A 67 -26.71 -8.86 12.25
N VAL A 68 -26.80 -10.11 12.72
CA VAL A 68 -27.78 -10.54 13.71
C VAL A 68 -27.06 -10.80 15.01
N THR A 69 -27.31 -9.96 16.02
CA THR A 69 -26.75 -10.14 17.36
C THR A 69 -27.81 -10.74 18.27
N LYS A 70 -27.58 -11.97 18.76
CA LYS A 70 -28.42 -12.61 19.77
C LYS A 70 -27.77 -12.54 21.13
N THR A 71 -28.46 -11.97 22.11
CA THR A 71 -28.00 -11.93 23.51
C THR A 71 -28.93 -12.78 24.36
N ILE A 72 -28.43 -13.94 24.79
CA ILE A 72 -29.13 -14.84 25.72
C ILE A 72 -28.61 -14.57 27.13
N THR A 73 -29.45 -13.97 27.97
CA THR A 73 -29.15 -13.82 29.40
C THR A 73 -29.87 -14.91 30.17
N THR A 74 -29.12 -15.82 30.78
CA THR A 74 -29.66 -16.85 31.67
C THR A 74 -29.33 -16.47 33.11
N ARG A 75 -30.35 -16.19 33.92
CA ARG A 75 -30.21 -16.00 35.35
C ARG A 75 -30.77 -17.22 36.08
N ARG A 76 -29.90 -17.96 36.76
CA ARG A 76 -30.29 -19.07 37.63
C ARG A 76 -30.25 -18.58 39.08
N ILE A 77 -31.36 -18.75 39.80
CA ILE A 77 -31.46 -18.39 41.22
C ILE A 77 -31.84 -19.64 42.02
N SER A 78 -30.82 -20.36 42.52
CA SER A 78 -30.73 -21.08 43.81
C SER A 78 -29.68 -22.21 43.74
N LEU A 79 -29.22 -22.67 44.91
CA LEU A 79 -28.44 -23.90 45.09
C LEU A 79 -29.44 -25.05 45.27
N ASN A 80 -29.71 -25.78 44.18
CA ASN A 80 -30.32 -27.13 44.07
C ASN A 80 -31.78 -27.27 43.56
N ASP A 81 -32.58 -26.20 43.42
CA ASP A 81 -34.01 -26.27 43.00
C ASP A 81 -34.53 -24.96 42.36
N GLY A 82 -33.67 -24.27 41.62
CA GLY A 82 -33.84 -22.86 41.30
C GLY A 82 -34.64 -22.50 40.05
N ILE A 83 -35.18 -21.28 40.08
CA ILE A 83 -35.85 -20.63 38.94
C ILE A 83 -34.79 -20.24 37.91
N THR A 84 -35.02 -20.62 36.66
CA THR A 84 -34.23 -20.16 35.51
C THR A 84 -35.04 -19.10 34.77
N ILE A 85 -34.52 -17.87 34.74
CA ILE A 85 -35.03 -16.80 33.89
C ILE A 85 -34.12 -16.70 32.68
N THR A 86 -34.66 -16.97 31.50
CA THR A 86 -33.96 -16.77 30.24
C THR A 86 -34.60 -15.59 29.53
N SER A 87 -33.82 -14.56 29.23
CA SER A 87 -34.23 -13.49 28.31
C SER A 87 -33.41 -13.60 27.03
N ASP A 88 -34.09 -13.65 25.90
CA ASP A 88 -33.49 -13.59 24.58
C ASP A 88 -33.78 -12.20 23.97
N THR A 89 -32.75 -11.58 23.43
CA THR A 89 -32.87 -10.32 22.70
C THR A 89 -32.11 -10.44 21.39
N GLU A 90 -32.81 -10.21 20.28
CA GLU A 90 -32.23 -10.19 18.94
C GLU A 90 -32.18 -8.75 18.44
N ARG A 91 -31.03 -8.34 17.92
CA ARG A 91 -30.85 -7.07 17.22
C ARG A 91 -30.41 -7.34 15.80
N PHE A 92 -31.08 -6.68 14.87
CA PHE A 92 -30.79 -6.71 13.45
C PHE A 92 -30.19 -5.37 13.04
N SER A 93 -29.08 -5.41 12.32
CA SER A 93 -28.50 -4.24 11.68
C SER A 93 -28.05 -4.59 10.26
N SER A 94 -28.34 -3.71 9.32
CA SER A 94 -27.90 -3.81 7.92
C SER A 94 -27.11 -2.56 7.58
N SER A 95 -25.95 -2.72 6.95
CA SER A 95 -25.04 -1.61 6.62
C SER A 95 -24.39 -1.83 5.25
N ARG A 96 -24.36 -0.80 4.40
CA ARG A 96 -23.61 -0.84 3.13
C ARG A 96 -22.12 -0.63 3.41
N ASN A 97 -21.40 -1.72 3.56
CA ASN A 97 -20.02 -1.74 4.02
C ASN A 97 -19.19 -2.90 3.43
N SER A 98 -19.69 -3.60 2.41
CA SER A 98 -19.05 -4.81 1.91
C SER A 98 -18.96 -4.90 0.38
N ALA A 99 -18.00 -5.68 -0.09
CA ALA A 99 -17.82 -6.04 -1.50
C ALA A 99 -17.44 -7.51 -1.63
N LYS A 100 -18.15 -8.24 -2.51
CA LYS A 100 -17.77 -9.60 -2.96
C LYS A 100 -16.90 -9.49 -4.20
N LEU A 101 -15.75 -10.13 -4.18
CA LEU A 101 -14.72 -10.03 -5.23
C LEU A 101 -14.20 -11.43 -5.57
N THR A 102 -13.73 -11.61 -6.81
CA THR A 102 -13.12 -12.86 -7.26
C THR A 102 -11.85 -12.56 -8.04
N VAL A 103 -10.70 -13.05 -7.56
CA VAL A 103 -9.38 -12.85 -8.17
C VAL A 103 -8.67 -14.19 -8.27
N ASP A 104 -8.10 -14.50 -9.44
CA ASP A 104 -7.49 -15.81 -9.74
C ASP A 104 -8.37 -17.01 -9.34
N GLY A 105 -9.68 -16.87 -9.53
CA GLY A 105 -10.67 -17.90 -9.19
C GLY A 105 -11.02 -18.00 -7.70
N ILE A 106 -10.32 -17.27 -6.82
CA ILE A 106 -10.59 -17.25 -5.37
C ILE A 106 -11.60 -16.15 -5.07
N THR A 107 -12.68 -16.51 -4.40
CA THR A 107 -13.72 -15.57 -3.96
C THR A 107 -13.46 -15.11 -2.53
N PHE A 108 -13.60 -13.82 -2.28
CA PHE A 108 -13.49 -13.24 -0.96
C PHE A 108 -14.38 -12.02 -0.80
N TYR A 109 -14.60 -11.64 0.46
CA TYR A 109 -15.46 -10.55 0.87
C TYR A 109 -14.64 -9.55 1.67
N VAL A 110 -14.66 -8.29 1.25
CA VAL A 110 -14.03 -7.19 1.98
C VAL A 110 -15.13 -6.45 2.73
N CYS A 111 -14.97 -6.28 4.05
CA CYS A 111 -15.99 -5.69 4.91
C CYS A 111 -15.37 -4.61 5.81
N ALA A 112 -15.89 -3.39 5.74
CA ALA A 112 -15.68 -2.37 6.77
C ALA A 112 -16.59 -2.68 7.96
N LEU A 113 -16.04 -2.68 9.18
CA LEU A 113 -16.75 -3.02 10.41
C LEU A 113 -17.05 -1.75 11.22
N ASP A 114 -18.04 -1.83 12.10
CA ASP A 114 -18.33 -0.72 13.01
C ASP A 114 -17.30 -0.71 14.16
N GLU A 115 -16.96 0.46 14.68
CA GLU A 115 -16.06 0.59 15.85
C GLU A 115 -16.61 -0.15 17.09
N LYS A 116 -17.94 -0.31 17.15
CA LYS A 116 -18.61 -1.09 18.20
C LYS A 116 -18.26 -2.58 18.13
N ASP A 117 -17.93 -3.08 16.95
CA ASP A 117 -17.53 -4.47 16.74
C ASP A 117 -16.12 -4.73 17.27
N ARG A 118 -15.26 -3.70 17.31
CA ARG A 118 -13.88 -3.78 17.80
C ARG A 118 -13.47 -2.51 18.56
N THR A 119 -13.77 -2.47 19.87
CA THR A 119 -13.44 -1.33 20.73
C THR A 119 -11.95 -1.00 20.70
N GLY A 120 -11.62 0.25 20.38
CA GLY A 120 -10.24 0.76 20.31
C GLY A 120 -9.55 0.56 18.96
N ALA A 121 -10.20 -0.12 17.99
CA ALA A 121 -9.69 -0.23 16.63
C ALA A 121 -10.08 1.00 15.80
N ILE A 122 -9.16 1.47 14.94
CA ILE A 122 -9.39 2.65 14.09
C ILE A 122 -9.84 2.19 12.71
N LYS A 123 -11.10 2.49 12.33
CA LYS A 123 -11.71 2.06 11.04
C LYS A 123 -11.51 0.55 10.82
N PRO A 124 -12.07 -0.31 11.70
CA PRO A 124 -11.83 -1.74 11.65
C PRO A 124 -12.38 -2.35 10.37
N GLY A 125 -11.73 -3.41 9.89
CA GLY A 125 -12.16 -4.13 8.70
C GLY A 125 -11.70 -5.57 8.69
N CYS A 126 -12.19 -6.33 7.73
CA CYS A 126 -11.70 -7.68 7.47
C CYS A 126 -11.81 -8.08 5.99
N ILE A 127 -11.06 -9.12 5.63
CA ILE A 127 -11.22 -9.86 4.38
C ILE A 127 -11.54 -11.30 4.73
N VAL A 128 -12.71 -11.79 4.31
CA VAL A 128 -13.17 -13.17 4.50
C VAL A 128 -12.97 -13.94 3.20
N TYR A 129 -12.14 -14.96 3.22
CA TYR A 129 -11.86 -15.80 2.05
C TYR A 129 -12.73 -17.06 2.08
N ASP A 130 -13.31 -17.39 0.91
CA ASP A 130 -13.90 -18.70 0.66
C ASP A 130 -12.78 -19.67 0.27
N GLY A 131 -12.40 -20.54 1.21
CA GLY A 131 -11.17 -21.33 1.14
C GLY A 131 -10.04 -20.80 2.02
N VAL A 132 -8.87 -21.43 1.91
CA VAL A 132 -7.66 -21.10 2.67
C VAL A 132 -6.50 -20.80 1.71
N PRO A 133 -6.55 -19.68 0.96
CA PRO A 133 -5.41 -19.27 0.13
C PRO A 133 -4.20 -18.98 1.01
N ASP A 134 -2.99 -19.14 0.49
CA ASP A 134 -1.76 -18.93 1.26
C ASP A 134 -1.50 -17.45 1.64
N GLU A 135 -0.57 -17.21 2.58
CA GLU A 135 -0.24 -15.86 3.06
C GLU A 135 0.26 -14.95 1.94
N GLU A 136 0.92 -15.50 0.92
CA GLU A 136 1.46 -14.74 -0.20
C GLU A 136 0.35 -14.16 -1.05
N PHE A 137 -0.61 -15.00 -1.49
CA PHE A 137 -1.78 -14.55 -2.23
C PHE A 137 -2.58 -13.52 -1.44
N ARG A 138 -2.84 -13.78 -0.14
CA ARG A 138 -3.56 -12.83 0.70
C ARG A 138 -2.82 -11.49 0.81
N LYS A 139 -1.48 -11.49 0.92
CA LYS A 139 -0.68 -10.25 0.86
C LYS A 139 -0.84 -9.52 -0.47
N LYS A 140 -0.83 -10.23 -1.60
CA LYS A 140 -1.06 -9.63 -2.93
C LYS A 140 -2.43 -8.96 -3.01
N VAL A 141 -3.48 -9.62 -2.49
CA VAL A 141 -4.84 -9.07 -2.40
C VAL A 141 -4.88 -7.82 -1.52
N ARG A 142 -4.29 -7.84 -0.31
CA ARG A 142 -4.23 -6.67 0.59
C ARG A 142 -3.51 -5.48 -0.06
N THR A 143 -2.40 -5.72 -0.74
CA THR A 143 -1.68 -4.68 -1.50
C THR A 143 -2.52 -4.14 -2.66
N GLY A 144 -3.16 -5.01 -3.45
CA GLY A 144 -4.02 -4.61 -4.56
C GLY A 144 -5.22 -3.78 -4.09
N LEU A 145 -5.86 -4.18 -2.98
CA LEU A 145 -6.94 -3.42 -2.34
C LEU A 145 -6.45 -2.05 -1.87
N SER A 146 -5.31 -1.99 -1.19
CA SER A 146 -4.73 -0.73 -0.72
C SER A 146 -4.54 0.26 -1.87
N PHE A 147 -3.93 -0.19 -2.98
CA PHE A 147 -3.77 0.64 -4.18
C PHE A 147 -5.11 1.03 -4.81
N ALA A 148 -6.02 0.09 -5.05
CA ALA A 148 -7.29 0.39 -5.71
C ALA A 148 -8.13 1.40 -4.91
N MET A 149 -8.27 1.13 -3.61
CA MET A 149 -9.08 1.94 -2.70
C MET A 149 -8.40 3.27 -2.33
N GLY A 150 -7.07 3.37 -2.49
CA GLY A 150 -6.34 4.59 -2.18
C GLY A 150 -6.14 4.81 -0.68
N ILE A 151 -5.92 3.71 0.06
CA ILE A 151 -5.68 3.68 1.52
C ILE A 151 -4.57 2.69 1.86
N TYR A 152 -3.85 2.94 2.96
CA TYR A 152 -2.91 1.97 3.51
C TYR A 152 -3.65 1.02 4.47
N LEU A 153 -3.82 -0.25 4.08
CA LEU A 153 -4.42 -1.25 4.97
C LEU A 153 -3.43 -1.73 6.03
N VAL A 154 -3.84 -1.69 7.30
CA VAL A 154 -3.01 -2.09 8.43
C VAL A 154 -3.37 -3.53 8.83
N ASP A 155 -2.45 -4.47 8.61
CA ASP A 155 -2.63 -5.91 8.87
C ASP A 155 -2.35 -6.28 10.33
N PHE A 156 -3.36 -6.82 11.02
CA PHE A 156 -3.28 -7.27 12.41
C PHE A 156 -3.12 -8.79 12.55
N GLY A 157 -3.23 -9.53 11.45
CA GLY A 157 -3.14 -10.99 11.42
C GLY A 157 -4.43 -11.66 10.99
N THR A 158 -4.60 -12.93 11.33
CA THR A 158 -5.57 -13.82 10.69
C THR A 158 -6.26 -14.77 11.66
N THR A 159 -7.44 -15.25 11.32
CA THR A 159 -8.12 -16.35 12.01
C THR A 159 -8.59 -17.38 10.98
N HIS A 160 -8.33 -18.66 11.25
CA HIS A 160 -8.75 -19.77 10.40
C HIS A 160 -9.92 -20.50 11.07
N TYR A 161 -10.89 -20.89 10.25
CA TYR A 161 -12.12 -21.52 10.68
C TYR A 161 -12.38 -22.83 9.93
N ASP A 162 -13.01 -23.79 10.59
CA ASP A 162 -13.52 -25.03 9.96
C ASP A 162 -14.87 -24.79 9.25
N ALA A 163 -15.54 -25.85 8.79
CA ALA A 163 -16.82 -25.79 8.08
C ALA A 163 -17.96 -25.22 8.93
N GLU A 164 -17.90 -25.45 10.25
CA GLU A 164 -18.89 -25.02 11.24
C GLU A 164 -18.55 -23.65 11.86
N TRP A 165 -17.55 -22.93 11.32
CA TRP A 165 -17.06 -21.65 11.84
C TRP A 165 -16.47 -21.71 13.26
N ASN A 166 -15.96 -22.86 13.68
CA ASN A 166 -15.13 -22.95 14.89
C ASN A 166 -13.69 -22.49 14.57
N VAL A 167 -13.06 -21.83 15.54
CA VAL A 167 -11.67 -21.37 15.38
C VAL A 167 -10.70 -22.56 15.38
N VAL A 168 -9.95 -22.70 14.29
CA VAL A 168 -8.87 -23.69 14.12
C VAL A 168 -7.53 -23.09 14.54
N SER A 169 -7.23 -21.86 14.12
CA SER A 169 -6.01 -21.17 14.53
C SER A 169 -6.15 -19.66 14.47
N THR A 170 -5.35 -18.95 15.27
CA THR A 170 -5.23 -17.49 15.19
C THR A 170 -3.78 -17.08 15.05
N LEU A 171 -3.58 -15.94 14.40
CA LEU A 171 -2.31 -15.26 14.28
C LEU A 171 -2.57 -13.79 14.52
N ALA A 172 -1.93 -13.21 15.52
CA ALA A 172 -1.90 -11.77 15.73
C ALA A 172 -0.49 -11.25 15.51
N ARG A 173 -0.36 -10.04 14.94
CA ARG A 173 0.93 -9.39 14.67
C ARG A 173 0.92 -7.95 15.18
N SER A 174 2.07 -7.45 15.61
CA SER A 174 2.27 -6.01 15.81
C SER A 174 2.19 -5.31 14.46
N ALA A 175 1.06 -4.66 14.19
CA ALA A 175 0.82 -4.06 12.90
C ALA A 175 1.72 -2.83 12.66
N TYR A 176 2.24 -2.73 11.43
CA TYR A 176 2.99 -1.56 11.01
C TYR A 176 2.06 -0.53 10.37
N SER A 177 1.88 0.60 11.05
CA SER A 177 0.91 1.66 10.67
C SER A 177 1.58 2.98 10.22
N LEU A 178 2.80 2.91 9.68
CA LEU A 178 3.59 4.11 9.31
C LEU A 178 3.74 5.08 10.50
N ARG A 179 3.98 4.53 11.71
CA ARG A 179 3.97 5.29 12.97
C ARG A 179 2.64 6.04 13.20
N ARG A 180 1.51 5.37 12.94
CA ARG A 180 0.13 5.89 12.98
C ARG A 180 -0.26 6.83 11.84
N HIS A 181 0.67 7.30 11.01
CA HIS A 181 0.32 8.16 9.88
C HIS A 181 -0.56 7.48 8.83
N ALA A 182 -0.64 6.14 8.81
CA ALA A 182 -1.57 5.42 7.94
C ALA A 182 -3.02 5.94 8.06
N PHE A 183 -3.44 6.34 9.26
CA PHE A 183 -4.80 6.80 9.54
C PHE A 183 -5.06 8.25 9.14
N ASP A 184 -3.99 9.03 8.95
CA ASP A 184 -4.01 10.45 8.57
C ASP A 184 -3.95 10.65 7.06
N ILE A 185 -3.55 9.62 6.29
CA ILE A 185 -3.51 9.67 4.83
C ILE A 185 -4.95 9.79 4.30
N GLU A 186 -5.19 10.82 3.50
CA GLU A 186 -6.47 11.03 2.83
C GLU A 186 -6.80 9.85 1.89
N THR A 187 -8.08 9.44 1.93
CA THR A 187 -8.62 8.40 1.04
C THR A 187 -8.71 8.93 -0.38
N LEU A 188 -7.82 8.45 -1.25
CA LEU A 188 -7.64 8.98 -2.60
C LEU A 188 -7.37 7.84 -3.58
N GLN A 189 -8.45 7.30 -4.15
CA GLN A 189 -8.48 6.19 -5.11
C GLN A 189 -7.55 6.46 -6.31
N LEU A 190 -6.88 5.42 -6.81
CA LEU A 190 -5.99 5.57 -7.97
C LEU A 190 -6.76 5.90 -9.26
N ALA A 191 -7.94 5.29 -9.41
CA ALA A 191 -8.80 5.40 -10.56
C ALA A 191 -10.26 5.42 -10.11
N PRO A 192 -11.19 5.90 -10.96
CA PRO A 192 -12.61 5.72 -10.71
C PRO A 192 -12.93 4.24 -10.61
N LEU A 193 -13.50 3.83 -9.47
CA LEU A 193 -13.95 2.45 -9.24
C LEU A 193 -15.46 2.30 -9.45
N GLY A 194 -16.13 3.31 -9.98
CA GLY A 194 -17.52 3.28 -10.37
C GLY A 194 -17.81 4.41 -11.35
N ASP A 195 -19.00 4.37 -11.94
CA ASP A 195 -19.34 5.24 -13.08
C ASP A 195 -20.26 6.40 -12.65
N ARG A 196 -20.78 6.39 -11.42
CA ARG A 196 -21.87 7.28 -10.99
C ARG A 196 -21.44 8.33 -9.99
N PHE A 197 -20.59 7.95 -9.06
CA PHE A 197 -20.29 8.81 -7.91
C PHE A 197 -18.81 8.76 -7.51
N LEU A 198 -18.32 9.85 -6.94
CA LEU A 198 -16.98 9.92 -6.37
C LEU A 198 -16.86 8.93 -5.19
N ASN A 199 -15.77 8.17 -5.10
CA ASN A 199 -15.54 7.13 -4.08
C ASN A 199 -16.50 5.93 -4.18
N GLU A 200 -17.16 5.71 -5.31
CA GLU A 200 -17.89 4.46 -5.55
C GLU A 200 -16.92 3.26 -5.60
N LEU A 201 -17.33 2.13 -5.02
CA LEU A 201 -16.59 0.86 -5.05
C LEU A 201 -17.35 -0.17 -5.89
N GLY A 202 -17.50 0.09 -7.18
CA GLY A 202 -18.10 -0.84 -8.13
C GLY A 202 -17.35 -2.18 -8.14
N ALA A 203 -18.06 -3.27 -7.82
CA ALA A 203 -17.45 -4.59 -7.62
C ALA A 203 -16.66 -5.07 -8.85
N ARG A 204 -17.12 -4.74 -10.06
CA ARG A 204 -16.43 -5.09 -11.32
C ARG A 204 -15.12 -4.34 -11.48
N GLN A 205 -15.14 -3.03 -11.33
CA GLN A 205 -13.96 -2.16 -11.47
C GLN A 205 -12.93 -2.48 -10.37
N LEU A 206 -13.39 -2.65 -9.13
CA LEU A 206 -12.54 -3.04 -7.99
C LEU A 206 -11.90 -4.41 -8.23
N THR A 207 -12.67 -5.41 -8.68
CA THR A 207 -12.13 -6.74 -9.03
C THR A 207 -11.09 -6.64 -10.15
N ARG A 208 -11.37 -5.89 -11.24
CA ARG A 208 -10.42 -5.67 -12.34
C ARG A 208 -9.11 -5.07 -11.84
N ALA A 209 -9.19 -4.04 -11.00
CA ALA A 209 -8.01 -3.36 -10.47
C ALA A 209 -7.16 -4.29 -9.59
N ILE A 210 -7.79 -5.00 -8.64
CA ILE A 210 -7.07 -5.93 -7.76
C ILE A 210 -6.44 -7.06 -8.56
N GLN A 211 -7.18 -7.67 -9.50
CA GLN A 211 -6.66 -8.71 -10.39
C GLN A 211 -5.42 -8.22 -11.15
N ALA A 212 -5.46 -7.02 -11.73
CA ALA A 212 -4.33 -6.44 -12.43
C ALA A 212 -3.10 -6.26 -11.52
N PHE A 213 -3.29 -5.82 -10.27
CA PHE A 213 -2.21 -5.67 -9.31
C PHE A 213 -1.67 -7.02 -8.82
N VAL A 214 -2.53 -8.00 -8.55
CA VAL A 214 -2.12 -9.36 -8.14
C VAL A 214 -1.29 -10.01 -9.25
N THR A 215 -1.76 -9.96 -10.50
CA THR A 215 -1.02 -10.50 -11.66
C THR A 215 0.35 -9.84 -11.83
N ALA A 216 0.46 -8.53 -11.57
CA ALA A 216 1.70 -7.79 -11.75
C ALA A 216 2.61 -7.79 -10.52
N PHE A 217 2.21 -8.41 -9.41
CA PHE A 217 2.81 -8.19 -8.09
C PHE A 217 4.31 -8.46 -8.06
N ASP A 218 4.73 -9.66 -8.50
CA ASP A 218 6.14 -10.06 -8.43
C ASP A 218 6.97 -9.42 -9.53
N VAL A 219 6.40 -9.28 -10.73
CA VAL A 219 7.07 -8.72 -11.90
C VAL A 219 7.41 -7.24 -11.69
N LEU A 220 6.53 -6.51 -11.01
CA LEU A 220 6.73 -5.09 -10.70
C LEU A 220 7.33 -4.82 -9.31
N ASP A 221 7.60 -5.86 -8.51
CA ASP A 221 8.01 -5.70 -7.11
C ASP A 221 7.03 -4.80 -6.33
N LEU A 222 5.72 -5.10 -6.47
CA LEU A 222 4.66 -4.29 -5.84
C LEU A 222 4.74 -4.33 -4.31
N ALA A 223 5.38 -5.34 -3.71
CA ALA A 223 5.65 -5.36 -2.27
C ALA A 223 6.49 -4.14 -1.84
N ASN A 224 7.61 -3.91 -2.52
CA ASN A 224 8.49 -2.78 -2.25
C ASN A 224 7.89 -1.45 -2.73
N LEU A 225 7.24 -1.43 -3.90
CA LEU A 225 6.60 -0.22 -4.40
C LEU A 225 5.43 0.24 -3.52
N HIS A 226 4.64 -0.70 -2.98
CA HIS A 226 3.61 -0.40 -1.98
C HIS A 226 4.23 0.30 -0.77
N TRP A 227 5.32 -0.26 -0.23
CA TRP A 227 6.04 0.36 0.87
C TRP A 227 6.52 1.79 0.55
N ALA A 228 7.22 1.97 -0.58
CA ALA A 228 7.74 3.27 -0.99
C ALA A 228 6.64 4.31 -1.25
N PHE A 229 5.56 3.91 -1.93
CA PHE A 229 4.44 4.79 -2.25
C PHE A 229 3.75 5.31 -0.99
N TRP A 230 3.43 4.44 -0.03
CA TRP A 230 2.73 4.87 1.17
C TRP A 230 3.60 5.68 2.13
N HIS A 231 4.91 5.44 2.16
CA HIS A 231 5.84 6.34 2.84
C HIS A 231 5.90 7.72 2.17
N ALA A 232 5.83 7.78 0.84
CA ALA A 232 5.73 9.06 0.13
C ALA A 232 4.43 9.80 0.46
N CYS A 233 3.30 9.08 0.58
CA CYS A 233 2.02 9.65 1.00
C CYS A 233 2.01 10.17 2.45
N ALA A 234 2.75 9.50 3.36
CA ALA A 234 2.86 9.91 4.76
C ALA A 234 3.94 10.99 5.00
N ALA A 235 4.80 11.25 4.00
CA ALA A 235 5.91 12.17 4.14
C ALA A 235 5.43 13.63 4.13
N PRO A 236 6.11 14.53 4.87
CA PRO A 236 5.80 15.96 4.81
C PRO A 236 6.15 16.55 3.42
N PRO A 237 5.47 17.63 2.99
CA PRO A 237 5.55 18.14 1.62
C PRO A 237 6.96 18.45 1.09
N HIS A 238 7.89 18.81 1.98
CA HIS A 238 9.26 19.17 1.60
C HIS A 238 10.16 17.98 1.25
N ILE A 239 9.83 16.75 1.70
CA ILE A 239 10.57 15.53 1.32
C ILE A 239 9.74 14.54 0.50
N ALA A 240 8.41 14.65 0.52
CA ALA A 240 7.52 13.76 -0.24
C ALA A 240 7.90 13.64 -1.75
N PRO A 241 8.29 14.72 -2.46
CA PRO A 241 8.77 14.61 -3.84
C PRO A 241 9.94 13.65 -4.05
N ALA A 242 10.88 13.58 -3.10
CA ALA A 242 12.01 12.66 -3.17
C ALA A 242 11.54 11.20 -3.03
N HIS A 243 10.61 10.93 -2.10
CA HIS A 243 10.03 9.60 -1.91
C HIS A 243 9.18 9.16 -3.11
N PHE A 244 8.34 10.04 -3.66
CA PHE A 244 7.62 9.73 -4.92
C PHE A 244 8.59 9.52 -6.08
N GLY A 245 9.67 10.30 -6.15
CA GLY A 245 10.76 10.10 -7.11
C GLY A 245 11.32 8.67 -7.06
N ALA A 246 11.68 8.20 -5.86
CA ALA A 246 12.17 6.84 -5.66
C ALA A 246 11.14 5.77 -6.06
N ALA A 247 9.86 5.96 -5.72
CA ALA A 247 8.79 5.04 -6.10
C ALA A 247 8.59 4.97 -7.63
N ILE A 248 8.62 6.11 -8.33
CA ILE A 248 8.51 6.18 -9.79
C ILE A 248 9.74 5.53 -10.45
N GLU A 249 10.95 5.79 -9.97
CA GLU A 249 12.18 5.17 -10.49
C GLU A 249 12.19 3.65 -10.26
N GLY A 250 11.67 3.19 -9.13
CA GLY A 250 11.45 1.77 -8.84
C GLY A 250 10.51 1.14 -9.87
N LEU A 251 9.36 1.78 -10.14
CA LEU A 251 8.37 1.30 -11.10
C LEU A 251 8.92 1.28 -12.53
N GLN A 252 9.64 2.33 -12.96
CA GLN A 252 10.34 2.36 -14.24
C GLN A 252 11.36 1.22 -14.37
N SER A 253 12.09 0.94 -13.29
CA SER A 253 13.10 -0.11 -13.25
C SER A 253 12.48 -1.49 -13.38
N ALA A 254 11.41 -1.76 -12.63
CA ALA A 254 10.68 -3.02 -12.73
C ALA A 254 10.06 -3.20 -14.13
N TYR A 255 9.43 -2.15 -14.68
CA TYR A 255 8.87 -2.17 -16.04
C TYR A 255 9.95 -2.45 -17.11
N THR A 256 11.08 -1.75 -17.05
CA THR A 256 12.18 -1.92 -18.02
C THR A 256 12.79 -3.32 -17.93
N LYS A 257 12.89 -3.88 -16.72
CA LYS A 257 13.38 -5.25 -16.49
C LYS A 257 12.42 -6.28 -17.09
N ALA A 258 11.12 -6.10 -16.89
CA ALA A 258 10.08 -6.97 -17.45
C ALA A 258 9.93 -6.82 -18.98
N ASN A 259 10.33 -5.69 -19.55
CA ASN A 259 10.19 -5.37 -20.97
C ASN A 259 11.55 -5.01 -21.60
N PRO A 260 12.47 -5.99 -21.73
CA PRO A 260 13.79 -5.72 -22.28
C PRO A 260 13.67 -5.14 -23.70
N ARG A 261 14.57 -4.20 -24.03
CA ARG A 261 14.67 -3.52 -25.34
C ARG A 261 13.52 -2.58 -25.72
N LYS A 262 12.46 -2.45 -24.91
CA LYS A 262 11.42 -1.44 -25.17
C LYS A 262 11.83 -0.03 -24.76
N VAL A 263 12.69 0.08 -23.75
CA VAL A 263 13.21 1.34 -23.23
C VAL A 263 14.71 1.34 -23.40
N ARG A 264 15.23 2.41 -23.99
CA ARG A 264 16.67 2.62 -24.16
C ARG A 264 17.34 2.72 -22.79
N LYS A 265 18.56 2.16 -22.67
CA LYS A 265 19.35 2.22 -21.43
C LYS A 265 20.50 3.21 -21.49
N ASP A 266 21.03 3.40 -22.71
CA ASP A 266 22.25 4.14 -22.95
C ASP A 266 22.06 5.11 -24.13
N TRP A 267 22.79 6.22 -24.14
CA TRP A 267 22.74 7.25 -25.18
C TRP A 267 23.27 6.73 -26.51
N ALA A 268 24.40 6.03 -26.49
CA ALA A 268 25.06 5.43 -27.63
C ALA A 268 25.03 3.89 -27.54
N THR A 269 25.10 3.23 -28.69
CA THR A 269 25.27 1.78 -28.77
C THR A 269 26.58 1.34 -28.10
N GLN A 270 26.71 0.04 -27.83
CA GLN A 270 27.91 -0.50 -27.19
C GLN A 270 29.18 -0.22 -27.99
N ASP A 271 29.12 -0.29 -29.32
CA ASP A 271 30.27 -0.09 -30.20
C ASP A 271 30.65 1.39 -30.31
N GLU A 272 29.67 2.28 -30.49
CA GLU A 272 29.87 3.73 -30.47
C GLU A 272 30.47 4.18 -29.14
N TRP A 273 29.95 3.67 -28.03
CA TRP A 273 30.44 4.00 -26.70
C TRP A 273 31.86 3.46 -26.45
N LYS A 274 32.18 2.27 -26.94
CA LYS A 274 33.53 1.70 -26.82
C LYS A 274 34.56 2.59 -27.51
N ALA A 275 34.24 3.08 -28.72
CA ALA A 275 35.10 4.01 -29.45
C ALA A 275 35.27 5.34 -28.72
N LEU A 276 34.16 5.96 -28.28
CA LEU A 276 34.20 7.23 -27.55
C LEU A 276 34.94 7.13 -26.21
N ARG A 277 34.73 6.04 -25.47
CA ARG A 277 35.38 5.80 -24.18
C ARG A 277 36.90 5.67 -24.31
N ALA A 278 37.39 5.05 -25.39
CA ALA A 278 38.83 4.95 -25.66
C ALA A 278 39.43 6.35 -25.88
N ALA A 279 38.82 7.15 -26.77
CA ALA A 279 39.26 8.52 -27.03
C ALA A 279 39.27 9.39 -25.76
N LEU A 280 38.22 9.33 -24.94
CA LEU A 280 38.16 10.06 -23.66
C LEU A 280 39.22 9.59 -22.67
N SER A 281 39.52 8.28 -22.64
CA SER A 281 40.54 7.72 -21.74
C SER A 281 41.94 8.22 -22.09
N ASP A 282 42.24 8.37 -23.38
CA ASP A 282 43.51 8.89 -23.87
C ASP A 282 43.66 10.38 -23.51
N VAL A 283 42.61 11.18 -23.71
CA VAL A 283 42.58 12.60 -23.32
C VAL A 283 42.83 12.76 -21.81
N ILE A 284 42.19 11.95 -20.96
CA ILE A 284 42.41 11.97 -19.51
C ILE A 284 43.85 11.57 -19.16
N ALA A 285 44.43 10.60 -19.88
CA ALA A 285 45.80 10.18 -19.65
C ALA A 285 46.81 11.31 -19.94
N SER A 286 46.58 12.07 -21.02
CA SER A 286 47.43 13.18 -21.45
C SER A 286 47.20 14.50 -20.70
N ALA A 287 46.12 14.63 -19.92
CA ALA A 287 45.80 15.87 -19.21
C ALA A 287 46.85 16.24 -18.15
N ASP A 288 47.14 17.53 -18.00
CA ASP A 288 48.02 18.05 -16.95
C ASP A 288 47.25 18.30 -15.65
N VAL A 289 46.86 17.20 -15.01
CA VAL A 289 46.16 17.16 -13.72
C VAL A 289 46.74 16.04 -12.85
N SER A 290 46.44 16.05 -11.55
CA SER A 290 46.95 15.05 -10.61
C SER A 290 46.56 13.61 -11.00
N ILE A 291 47.36 12.64 -10.56
CA ILE A 291 47.10 11.22 -10.81
C ILE A 291 45.75 10.81 -10.21
N GLU A 292 45.42 11.31 -9.02
CA GLU A 292 44.14 11.06 -8.34
C GLU A 292 42.96 11.56 -9.18
N ALA A 293 43.08 12.76 -9.78
CA ALA A 293 42.05 13.29 -10.67
C ALA A 293 41.88 12.42 -11.93
N LYS A 294 42.98 11.92 -12.52
CA LYS A 294 42.92 11.02 -13.68
C LYS A 294 42.19 9.71 -13.36
N VAL A 295 42.48 9.11 -12.20
CA VAL A 295 41.82 7.87 -11.74
C VAL A 295 40.33 8.14 -11.54
N ALA A 296 39.98 9.19 -10.79
CA ALA A 296 38.59 9.54 -10.52
C ALA A 296 37.78 9.80 -11.81
N LEU A 297 38.35 10.48 -12.80
CA LEU A 297 37.69 10.73 -14.08
C LEU A 297 37.50 9.45 -14.90
N LYS A 298 38.52 8.57 -14.96
CA LYS A 298 38.41 7.27 -15.66
C LYS A 298 37.35 6.37 -15.04
N ASP A 299 37.23 6.37 -13.72
CA ASP A 299 36.22 5.60 -12.99
C ASP A 299 34.79 6.08 -13.27
N LYS A 300 34.61 7.36 -13.65
CA LYS A 300 33.31 7.91 -14.04
C LYS A 300 32.91 7.60 -15.47
N LEU A 301 33.86 7.38 -16.38
CA LEU A 301 33.56 7.10 -17.80
C LEU A 301 32.46 6.04 -18.00
N PRO A 302 32.47 4.85 -17.36
CA PRO A 302 31.40 3.85 -17.55
C PRO A 302 29.97 4.37 -17.34
N THR A 303 29.79 5.44 -16.55
CA THR A 303 28.47 6.00 -16.26
C THR A 303 28.01 7.04 -17.28
N PHE A 304 28.90 7.59 -18.11
CA PHE A 304 28.59 8.68 -19.04
C PHE A 304 27.62 8.27 -20.15
N ASN A 305 27.64 7.00 -20.55
CA ASN A 305 26.73 6.52 -21.58
C ASN A 305 25.30 6.29 -21.08
N ARG A 306 25.08 6.26 -19.76
CA ARG A 306 23.75 5.93 -19.22
C ARG A 306 22.81 7.11 -19.46
N ILE A 307 21.59 6.83 -19.89
CA ILE A 307 20.56 7.88 -19.92
C ILE A 307 20.22 8.33 -18.51
N ASP A 308 19.93 9.62 -18.35
CA ASP A 308 19.48 10.16 -17.07
C ASP A 308 18.03 9.73 -16.76
N GLN A 309 17.62 9.87 -15.50
CA GLN A 309 16.30 9.43 -15.05
C GLN A 309 15.13 10.21 -15.67
N ARG A 310 15.34 11.46 -16.11
CA ARG A 310 14.31 12.24 -16.80
C ARG A 310 14.14 11.76 -18.22
N GLN A 311 15.23 11.49 -18.95
CA GLN A 311 15.12 10.87 -20.26
C GLN A 311 14.48 9.48 -20.17
N ARG A 312 14.87 8.69 -19.16
CA ARG A 312 14.25 7.38 -18.92
C ARG A 312 12.74 7.47 -18.69
N LEU A 313 12.29 8.42 -17.87
CA LEU A 313 10.86 8.68 -17.67
C LEU A 313 10.16 8.94 -19.00
N LYS A 314 10.72 9.84 -19.84
CA LYS A 314 10.16 10.17 -21.15
C LYS A 314 10.07 8.95 -22.07
N ASP A 315 11.13 8.15 -22.14
CA ASP A 315 11.17 6.94 -22.97
C ASP A 315 10.14 5.90 -22.49
N VAL A 316 9.95 5.73 -21.18
CA VAL A 316 8.91 4.87 -20.59
C VAL A 316 7.52 5.39 -20.91
N MET A 317 7.25 6.67 -20.68
CA MET A 317 5.96 7.31 -20.97
C MET A 317 5.58 7.17 -22.45
N ALA A 318 6.52 7.46 -23.36
CA ALA A 318 6.32 7.30 -24.80
C ALA A 318 6.01 5.84 -25.18
N THR A 319 6.74 4.87 -24.61
CA THR A 319 6.49 3.44 -24.82
C THR A 319 5.07 3.04 -24.38
N LEU A 320 4.59 3.62 -23.28
CA LEU A 320 3.26 3.37 -22.72
C LEU A 320 2.16 4.20 -23.39
N LYS A 321 2.51 5.07 -24.35
CA LYS A 321 1.62 6.05 -25.00
C LYS A 321 0.96 6.99 -23.97
N LEU A 322 1.77 7.46 -23.02
CA LEU A 322 1.39 8.47 -22.03
C LEU A 322 2.08 9.79 -22.38
N GLU A 323 1.35 10.88 -22.26
CA GLU A 323 1.91 12.23 -22.34
C GLU A 323 2.43 12.65 -20.96
N LEU A 324 3.62 13.26 -20.94
CA LEU A 324 4.18 13.89 -19.75
C LEU A 324 3.89 15.39 -19.82
N GLY A 325 3.08 15.90 -18.89
CA GLY A 325 2.72 17.31 -18.84
C GLY A 325 3.89 18.22 -18.44
N GLU A 326 3.78 19.51 -18.77
CA GLU A 326 4.83 20.50 -18.44
C GLU A 326 5.06 20.60 -16.93
N ASP A 327 3.98 20.63 -16.14
CA ASP A 327 4.05 20.70 -14.69
C ASP A 327 4.56 19.40 -14.05
N GLU A 328 4.18 18.24 -14.62
CA GLU A 328 4.71 16.94 -14.18
C GLU A 328 6.23 16.85 -14.43
N ASP A 329 6.70 17.30 -15.59
CA ASP A 329 8.13 17.35 -15.91
C ASP A 329 8.89 18.35 -15.02
N ALA A 330 8.27 19.50 -14.71
CA ALA A 330 8.83 20.48 -13.79
C ALA A 330 8.93 19.93 -12.35
N ALA A 331 7.88 19.30 -11.84
CA ALA A 331 7.86 18.62 -10.54
C ALA A 331 8.90 17.50 -10.48
N TRP A 332 8.99 16.70 -11.55
CA TRP A 332 10.02 15.66 -11.69
C TRP A 332 11.42 16.25 -11.55
N ARG A 333 11.73 17.37 -12.20
CA ARG A 333 13.04 18.02 -12.06
C ARG A 333 13.30 18.54 -10.65
N ARG A 334 12.30 19.14 -10.00
CA ARG A 334 12.43 19.72 -8.66
C ARG A 334 12.59 18.66 -7.57
N ARG A 335 12.17 17.41 -7.79
CA ARG A 335 12.33 16.31 -6.82
C ARG A 335 13.77 16.15 -6.29
N ASN A 336 14.78 16.39 -7.12
CA ASN A 336 16.18 16.28 -6.72
C ASN A 336 16.57 17.33 -5.68
N LYS A 337 15.94 18.52 -5.70
CA LYS A 337 16.15 19.55 -4.67
C LYS A 337 15.70 19.04 -3.30
N ALA A 338 14.53 18.40 -3.24
CA ALA A 338 14.03 17.76 -2.02
C ALA A 338 14.96 16.62 -1.55
N ALA A 339 15.44 15.78 -2.48
CA ALA A 339 16.38 14.70 -2.15
C ALA A 339 17.72 15.19 -1.59
N HIS A 340 18.16 16.41 -1.96
CA HIS A 340 19.37 17.04 -1.45
C HIS A 340 19.12 17.99 -0.25
N GLY A 341 17.91 17.98 0.31
CA GLY A 341 17.58 18.77 1.50
C GLY A 341 17.55 20.29 1.27
N ALA A 342 17.35 20.73 0.02
CA ALA A 342 17.19 22.15 -0.26
C ALA A 342 15.92 22.67 0.43
N PRO A 343 15.99 23.82 1.14
CA PRO A 343 14.82 24.40 1.77
C PRO A 343 13.79 24.85 0.72
N ILE A 344 12.50 24.79 1.09
CA ILE A 344 11.45 25.43 0.32
C ILE A 344 11.60 26.95 0.51
N PRO A 345 11.72 27.74 -0.57
CA PRO A 345 11.73 29.20 -0.46
C PRO A 345 10.43 29.71 0.18
N GLN A 346 10.53 30.74 1.02
CA GLN A 346 9.36 31.34 1.66
C GLN A 346 8.33 31.76 0.60
N GLY A 347 7.08 31.33 0.77
CA GLY A 347 5.98 31.60 -0.16
C GLY A 347 5.82 30.57 -1.30
N GLN A 348 6.69 29.55 -1.39
CA GLN A 348 6.59 28.46 -2.37
C GLN A 348 6.08 27.14 -1.77
N GLU A 349 5.48 27.18 -0.58
CA GLU A 349 4.96 25.99 0.11
C GLU A 349 3.83 25.32 -0.69
N LEU A 350 2.98 26.13 -1.35
CA LEU A 350 1.92 25.62 -2.22
C LEU A 350 2.47 24.92 -3.46
N GLU A 351 3.56 25.43 -4.04
CA GLU A 351 4.24 24.79 -5.17
C GLU A 351 4.80 23.42 -4.77
N ALA A 352 5.39 23.31 -3.57
CA ALA A 352 5.90 22.04 -3.06
C ALA A 352 4.78 21.01 -2.80
N ILE A 353 3.64 21.45 -2.27
CA ILE A 353 2.43 20.59 -2.11
C ILE A 353 1.92 20.15 -3.48
N ARG A 354 1.93 21.04 -4.47
CA ARG A 354 1.51 20.75 -5.84
C ARG A 354 2.45 19.75 -6.52
N ASP A 355 3.77 19.90 -6.37
CA ASP A 355 4.76 18.95 -6.87
C ASP A 355 4.50 17.54 -6.32
N MET A 356 4.20 17.43 -5.02
CA MET A 356 3.81 16.17 -4.40
C MET A 356 2.56 15.55 -5.06
N LYS A 357 1.51 16.35 -5.29
CA LYS A 357 0.28 15.88 -5.95
C LYS A 357 0.52 15.45 -7.40
N LEU A 358 1.30 16.21 -8.16
CA LEU A 358 1.67 15.89 -9.54
C LEU A 358 2.49 14.60 -9.62
N LEU A 359 3.47 14.42 -8.74
CA LEU A 359 4.29 13.21 -8.70
C LEU A 359 3.48 11.98 -8.25
N ARG A 360 2.55 12.15 -7.31
CA ARG A 360 1.58 11.11 -6.97
C ARG A 360 0.77 10.72 -8.20
N GLY A 361 0.16 11.70 -8.89
CA GLY A 361 -0.62 11.46 -10.11
C GLY A 361 0.18 10.75 -11.20
N LEU A 362 1.43 11.16 -11.42
CA LEU A 362 2.35 10.53 -12.37
C LEU A 362 2.62 9.05 -12.01
N PHE A 363 2.87 8.74 -10.72
CA PHE A 363 3.00 7.36 -10.26
C PHE A 363 1.72 6.55 -10.52
N GLN A 364 0.56 7.11 -10.19
CA GLN A 364 -0.74 6.45 -10.37
C GLN A 364 -0.99 6.13 -11.85
N ARG A 365 -0.79 7.11 -12.75
CA ARG A 365 -0.95 6.94 -14.19
C ARG A 365 -0.03 5.84 -14.73
N LEU A 366 1.24 5.85 -14.34
CA LEU A 366 2.20 4.81 -14.72
C LEU A 366 1.76 3.43 -14.23
N LEU A 367 1.42 3.30 -12.95
CA LEU A 367 1.03 2.01 -12.36
C LEU A 367 -0.22 1.44 -13.02
N LEU A 368 -1.26 2.27 -13.18
CA LEU A 368 -2.51 1.88 -13.83
C LEU A 368 -2.29 1.47 -15.29
N ARG A 369 -1.45 2.21 -16.02
CA ARG A 369 -1.16 1.93 -17.43
C ARG A 369 -0.34 0.66 -17.62
N ILE A 370 0.69 0.45 -16.81
CA ILE A 370 1.56 -0.73 -16.88
C ILE A 370 0.76 -2.01 -16.55
N THR A 371 -0.14 -1.93 -15.58
CA THR A 371 -0.94 -3.08 -15.10
C THR A 371 -2.24 -3.28 -15.86
N ASN A 372 -2.67 -2.29 -16.65
CA ASN A 372 -3.98 -2.25 -17.32
C ASN A 372 -5.17 -2.29 -16.33
N ALA A 373 -4.97 -1.80 -15.12
CA ALA A 373 -5.95 -1.84 -14.03
C ALA A 373 -7.18 -0.94 -14.31
N ALA A 374 -6.99 0.18 -15.01
CA ALA A 374 -8.04 1.11 -15.39
C ALA A 374 -7.67 1.85 -16.68
N ASP A 375 -8.64 2.54 -17.28
CA ASP A 375 -8.45 3.35 -18.50
C ASP A 375 -8.38 4.86 -18.19
N GLN A 376 -8.79 5.24 -16.98
CA GLN A 376 -8.79 6.61 -16.45
C GLN A 376 -8.12 6.66 -15.06
N TYR A 377 -7.70 7.85 -14.65
CA TYR A 377 -7.26 8.15 -13.29
C TYR A 377 -8.04 9.34 -12.72
N ILE A 378 -7.94 9.55 -11.41
CA ILE A 378 -8.51 10.72 -10.73
C ILE A 378 -7.40 11.77 -10.56
N ASP A 379 -7.61 12.96 -11.12
CA ASP A 379 -6.62 14.04 -11.10
C ASP A 379 -6.73 14.89 -9.83
N TYR A 380 -6.02 14.47 -8.77
CA TYR A 380 -5.98 15.21 -7.51
C TYR A 380 -5.09 16.45 -7.51
N ALA A 381 -4.36 16.73 -8.61
CA ALA A 381 -3.58 17.94 -8.77
C ALA A 381 -4.44 19.12 -9.25
N SER A 382 -5.50 18.83 -10.01
CA SER A 382 -6.45 19.82 -10.51
C SER A 382 -7.61 20.08 -9.55
N PRO A 383 -8.25 21.27 -9.64
CA PRO A 383 -9.54 21.50 -9.00
C PRO A 383 -10.58 20.44 -9.39
N ASN A 384 -11.54 20.17 -8.50
CA ASN A 384 -12.67 19.24 -8.70
C ASN A 384 -12.32 17.76 -8.90
N HIS A 385 -11.03 17.38 -8.89
CA HIS A 385 -10.60 15.97 -8.96
C HIS A 385 -11.18 15.22 -10.17
N GLU A 386 -11.03 15.80 -11.37
CA GLU A 386 -11.64 15.27 -12.59
C GLU A 386 -11.12 13.87 -12.95
N HIS A 387 -12.01 13.05 -13.52
CA HIS A 387 -11.64 11.76 -14.10
C HIS A 387 -11.03 11.99 -15.49
N ARG A 388 -9.77 11.61 -15.69
CA ARG A 388 -9.04 11.86 -16.93
C ARG A 388 -8.56 10.56 -17.58
N PRO A 389 -8.54 10.46 -18.93
CA PRO A 389 -7.86 9.36 -19.60
C PRO A 389 -6.41 9.25 -19.16
N LEU A 390 -5.90 8.03 -18.97
CA LEU A 390 -4.51 7.84 -18.53
C LEU A 390 -3.48 8.54 -19.44
N SER A 391 -3.74 8.56 -20.75
CA SER A 391 -2.85 9.17 -21.74
C SER A 391 -2.65 10.67 -21.53
N GLN A 392 -3.63 11.36 -20.94
CA GLN A 392 -3.63 12.81 -20.78
C GLN A 392 -3.06 13.20 -19.41
N PRO A 393 -2.18 14.21 -19.32
CA PRO A 393 -1.70 14.72 -18.05
C PRO A 393 -2.71 15.70 -17.42
N PRO A 394 -2.51 16.09 -16.15
CA PRO A 394 -3.17 17.27 -15.61
C PRO A 394 -2.89 18.50 -16.50
N PRO A 395 -3.87 19.42 -16.66
CA PRO A 395 -3.67 20.66 -17.39
C PRO A 395 -2.62 21.52 -16.67
N THR A 396 -1.92 22.35 -17.43
CA THR A 396 -1.02 23.35 -16.84
C THR A 396 -1.82 24.30 -15.97
N ILE A 397 -1.50 24.36 -14.68
CA ILE A 397 -2.13 25.31 -13.76
C ILE A 397 -1.19 26.51 -13.63
N GLY A 398 -1.66 27.69 -14.03
CA GLY A 398 -0.87 28.93 -14.08
C GLY A 398 -0.18 29.29 -12.77
#